data_AF-A0A7K8D394-F1
#
_entry.id   AF-A0A7K8D394-F1
#
_cell.length_a   1.000
_cell.length_b   1.000
_cell.length_c   1.000
_cell.angle_alpha   90.00
_cell.angle_beta   90.00
_cell.angle_gamma   90.00
#
_symmetry.space_group_name_H-M   'P 1'
#
loop_
_entity.id
_entity.type
_entity.pdbx_description
1 polymer ?
#
loop_
_entity_poly.entity_id
_entity_poly.type
_entity_poly.pdbx_seq_one_letter_code
_entity_poly.pdbx_strand_id
1 'polypeptide(L)'
;DFLFFWGAVFLVTTTLVAFLKKENQELIPAKEETKGITDTYRLLFSIIKMPAVLTFCLLILTSKVGFSAADAVTGLKLVEEGVPKEHLALLAVPMVPLQIILPLVISKYTAGPQPLNTFYKAMPYRLLLGLEFAFLVWWAPKVKHEGRFPVYFYAAVVLSYALHQVTLYSMYVAIMAFNAKVSDPLIGGTYMTLLNTVSNLGGNWPSTVALWLVDPLTVKECAGAQGHTCATAAAAEV
;
A
#
# COMPACT_ATOMS: atom_id res chain seq x y z
N ASP A 1 -21.36 17.99 4.69
CA ASP A 1 -20.81 18.75 3.52
C ASP A 1 -19.90 17.92 2.62
N PHE A 2 -18.78 17.38 3.10
CA PHE A 2 -17.85 16.58 2.28
C PHE A 2 -18.53 15.41 1.54
N LEU A 3 -19.27 14.55 2.25
CA LEU A 3 -19.95 13.39 1.64
C LEU A 3 -21.00 13.79 0.61
N PHE A 4 -21.73 14.89 0.86
CA PHE A 4 -22.75 15.40 -0.07
C PHE A 4 -22.12 15.94 -1.34
N PHE A 5 -21.02 16.71 -1.21
CA PHE A 5 -20.25 17.21 -2.35
C PHE A 5 -19.74 16.07 -3.22
N TRP A 6 -19.04 15.09 -2.64
CA TRP A 6 -18.52 13.94 -3.40
C TRP A 6 -19.64 13.07 -3.97
N GLY A 7 -20.74 12.89 -3.25
CA GLY A 7 -21.93 12.20 -3.76
C GLY A 7 -22.52 12.87 -5.01
N ALA A 8 -22.64 14.20 -4.99
CA ALA A 8 -23.10 14.96 -6.15
C ALA A 8 -22.14 14.85 -7.35
N VAL A 9 -20.82 14.95 -7.11
CA VAL A 9 -19.79 14.76 -8.15
C VAL A 9 -19.89 13.36 -8.76
N PHE A 10 -20.07 12.32 -7.96
CA PHE A 10 -20.25 10.94 -8.43
C PHE A 10 -21.49 10.79 -9.31
N LEU A 11 -22.64 11.35 -8.91
CA LEU A 11 -23.87 11.28 -9.70
C LEU A 11 -23.72 12.00 -11.04
N VAL A 12 -23.16 13.21 -11.04
CA VAL A 12 -22.96 13.99 -12.27
C VAL A 12 -22.01 13.27 -13.23
N THR A 13 -20.85 12.81 -12.74
CA THR A 13 -19.87 12.11 -13.57
C THR A 13 -20.40 10.80 -14.14
N THR A 14 -21.09 9.98 -13.32
CA THR A 14 -21.69 8.72 -13.78
C THR A 14 -22.77 8.97 -14.84
N THR A 15 -23.61 9.99 -14.64
CA THR A 15 -24.64 10.38 -15.60
C THR A 15 -24.02 10.86 -16.92
N LEU A 16 -22.99 11.70 -16.86
CA LEU A 16 -22.26 12.15 -18.04
C LEU A 16 -21.61 10.98 -18.80
N VAL A 17 -20.98 10.03 -18.10
CA VAL A 17 -20.41 8.83 -18.73
C VAL A 17 -21.51 8.01 -19.40
N ALA A 18 -22.64 7.80 -18.72
CA ALA A 18 -23.77 7.03 -19.27
C ALA A 18 -24.34 7.64 -20.55
N PHE A 19 -24.39 8.97 -20.67
CA PHE A 19 -24.91 9.63 -21.88
C PHE A 19 -23.86 9.85 -22.97
N LEU A 20 -22.60 10.12 -22.63
CA LEU A 20 -21.56 10.50 -23.58
C LEU A 20 -20.71 9.32 -24.08
N LYS A 21 -20.55 8.27 -23.27
CA LYS A 21 -19.75 7.10 -23.65
C LYS A 21 -20.62 6.14 -24.47
N LYS A 22 -20.45 6.19 -25.79
CA LYS A 22 -20.97 5.14 -26.67
C LYS A 22 -20.05 3.92 -26.60
N GLU A 23 -20.58 2.75 -26.25
CA GLU A 23 -19.83 1.50 -26.27
C GLU A 23 -19.58 1.05 -27.72
N ASN A 24 -18.34 0.61 -27.99
CA ASN A 24 -17.95 0.15 -29.32
C ASN A 24 -18.24 -1.35 -29.43
N GLN A 25 -19.26 -1.74 -30.19
CA GLN A 25 -19.75 -3.13 -30.27
C GLN A 25 -18.75 -4.10 -30.93
N GLU A 26 -17.74 -3.62 -31.66
CA GLU A 26 -16.74 -4.47 -32.33
C GLU A 26 -15.75 -5.15 -31.35
N LEU A 27 -15.69 -4.71 -30.10
CA LEU A 27 -14.76 -5.21 -29.08
C LEU A 27 -15.41 -6.15 -28.07
N ILE A 28 -16.69 -6.54 -28.26
CA ILE A 28 -17.37 -7.49 -27.37
C ILE A 28 -16.75 -8.87 -27.62
N PRO A 29 -15.89 -9.39 -26.72
CA PRO A 29 -15.56 -10.82 -26.76
C PRO A 29 -16.91 -11.53 -26.64
N ALA A 30 -17.14 -12.57 -27.46
CA ALA A 30 -18.41 -13.30 -27.52
C ALA A 30 -19.06 -13.32 -26.13
N LYS A 31 -20.18 -12.59 -26.02
CA LYS A 31 -20.99 -12.31 -24.81
C LYS A 31 -20.58 -13.25 -23.69
N GLU A 32 -20.06 -12.75 -22.56
CA GLU A 32 -19.90 -13.55 -21.33
C GLU A 32 -21.19 -14.35 -21.19
N GLU A 33 -21.18 -15.62 -21.63
CA GLU A 33 -22.32 -16.49 -21.40
C GLU A 33 -22.42 -16.45 -19.89
N THR A 34 -23.55 -15.99 -19.38
CA THR A 34 -23.80 -15.87 -17.95
C THR A 34 -23.69 -17.28 -17.37
N LYS A 35 -22.45 -17.68 -17.07
CA LYS A 35 -22.09 -18.96 -16.48
C LYS A 35 -22.85 -18.99 -15.17
N GLY A 36 -23.52 -20.11 -14.90
CA GLY A 36 -24.19 -20.28 -13.62
C GLY A 36 -23.22 -20.01 -12.48
N ILE A 37 -23.71 -19.62 -11.31
CA ILE A 37 -22.88 -19.31 -10.13
C ILE A 37 -21.86 -20.44 -9.88
N THR A 38 -22.31 -21.70 -10.00
CA THR A 38 -21.47 -22.90 -9.85
C THR A 38 -20.35 -22.96 -10.90
N ASP A 39 -20.63 -22.61 -12.15
CA ASP A 39 -19.64 -22.61 -13.23
C ASP A 39 -18.62 -21.48 -13.06
N THR A 40 -19.03 -20.34 -12.51
CA THR A 40 -18.12 -19.25 -12.12
C THR A 40 -17.16 -19.69 -11.01
N TYR A 41 -17.65 -20.39 -9.97
CA TYR A 41 -16.77 -20.94 -8.93
C TYR A 41 -15.84 -22.04 -9.46
N ARG A 42 -16.32 -22.92 -10.35
CA ARG A 42 -15.47 -23.92 -11.01
C ARG A 42 -14.38 -23.26 -11.86
N LEU A 43 -14.72 -22.21 -12.58
CA LEU A 43 -13.78 -21.43 -13.37
C LEU A 43 -12.73 -20.77 -12.47
N LEU A 44 -13.14 -20.13 -11.37
CA LEU A 44 -12.24 -19.52 -10.40
C LEU A 44 -11.23 -20.55 -9.86
N PHE A 45 -11.72 -21.74 -9.49
CA PHE A 45 -10.87 -22.81 -9.01
C PHE A 45 -9.90 -23.33 -10.08
N SER A 46 -10.33 -23.35 -11.35
CA SER A 46 -9.47 -23.67 -12.49
C SER A 46 -8.37 -22.61 -12.68
N ILE A 47 -8.71 -21.32 -12.54
CA ILE A 47 -7.75 -20.21 -12.64
C ILE A 47 -6.66 -20.33 -11.57
N ILE A 48 -7.04 -20.57 -10.32
CA ILE A 48 -6.09 -20.73 -9.20
C ILE A 48 -5.16 -21.93 -9.42
N LYS A 49 -5.65 -23.00 -10.07
CA LYS A 49 -4.86 -24.19 -10.37
C LYS A 49 -3.82 -24.00 -11.48
N MET A 50 -3.89 -22.92 -12.26
CA MET A 50 -2.87 -22.64 -13.25
C MET A 50 -1.53 -22.33 -12.57
N PRO A 51 -0.43 -23.03 -12.91
CA PRO A 51 0.83 -22.90 -12.20
C PRO A 51 1.38 -21.47 -12.24
N ALA A 52 1.25 -20.78 -13.37
CA ALA A 52 1.67 -19.38 -13.50
C ALA A 52 0.92 -18.44 -12.54
N VAL A 53 -0.40 -18.65 -12.37
CA VAL A 53 -1.24 -17.87 -11.45
C VAL A 53 -0.86 -18.17 -10.02
N LEU A 54 -0.67 -19.44 -9.69
CA LEU A 54 -0.29 -19.86 -8.34
C LEU A 54 1.08 -19.28 -7.95
N THR A 55 2.08 -19.34 -8.83
CA THR A 55 3.40 -18.72 -8.60
C THR A 55 3.27 -17.21 -8.42
N PHE A 56 2.46 -16.54 -9.24
CA PHE A 56 2.24 -15.10 -9.10
C PHE A 56 1.51 -14.74 -7.79
N CYS A 57 0.48 -15.50 -7.41
CA CYS A 57 -0.25 -15.36 -6.14
C CYS A 57 0.70 -15.50 -4.94
N LEU A 58 1.58 -16.52 -4.94
CA LEU A 58 2.58 -16.71 -3.90
C LEU A 58 3.58 -15.54 -3.85
N LEU A 59 4.00 -15.03 -5.01
CA LEU A 59 4.87 -13.86 -5.09
C LEU A 59 4.22 -12.62 -4.48
N ILE A 60 2.98 -12.27 -4.86
CA ILE A 60 2.32 -11.07 -4.32
C ILE A 60 1.94 -11.24 -2.83
N LEU A 61 1.71 -12.47 -2.36
CA LEU A 61 1.47 -12.78 -0.95
C LEU A 61 2.72 -12.59 -0.08
N THR A 62 3.90 -12.93 -0.58
CA THR A 62 5.14 -12.96 0.21
C THR A 62 6.04 -11.75 -0.02
N SER A 63 6.01 -11.15 -1.22
CA SER A 63 6.93 -10.06 -1.60
C SER A 63 6.84 -8.84 -0.68
N LYS A 64 5.69 -8.57 -0.07
CA LYS A 64 5.48 -7.38 0.78
C LYS A 64 5.95 -7.52 2.23
N VAL A 65 6.36 -8.72 2.64
CA VAL A 65 6.83 -8.98 4.02
C VAL A 65 8.06 -8.13 4.37
N GLY A 66 8.98 -7.93 3.41
CA GLY A 66 10.22 -7.16 3.65
C GLY A 66 10.01 -5.66 3.92
N PHE A 67 8.83 -5.11 3.58
CA PHE A 67 8.55 -3.68 3.74
C PHE A 67 7.47 -3.42 4.81
N SER A 68 6.80 -4.46 5.32
CA SER A 68 5.62 -4.27 6.17
C SER A 68 5.93 -3.60 7.50
N ALA A 69 7.10 -3.87 8.08
CA ALA A 69 7.56 -3.17 9.27
C ALA A 69 7.77 -1.67 8.99
N ALA A 70 8.46 -1.33 7.89
CA ALA A 70 8.67 0.07 7.52
C ALA A 70 7.34 0.79 7.21
N ASP A 71 6.41 0.14 6.53
CA ASP A 71 5.15 0.75 6.12
C ASP A 71 4.17 0.92 7.29
N ALA A 72 4.05 -0.10 8.15
CA ALA A 72 3.05 -0.13 9.22
C ALA A 72 3.55 0.45 10.55
N VAL A 73 4.85 0.27 10.87
CA VAL A 73 5.39 0.56 12.21
C VAL A 73 6.06 1.94 12.28
N THR A 74 6.62 2.46 11.18
CA THR A 74 7.36 3.75 11.19
C THR A 74 6.51 4.91 11.72
N GLY A 75 5.27 5.03 11.24
CA GLY A 75 4.37 6.10 11.69
C GLY A 75 4.08 6.01 13.20
N LEU A 76 3.84 4.80 13.70
CA LEU A 76 3.62 4.54 15.13
C LEU A 76 4.86 4.90 15.95
N LYS A 77 6.04 4.46 15.51
CA LYS A 77 7.31 4.73 16.20
C LYS A 77 7.66 6.21 16.23
N LEU A 78 7.44 6.95 15.14
CA LEU A 78 7.66 8.40 15.13
C LEU A 78 6.75 9.11 16.15
N VAL A 79 5.51 8.64 16.32
CA VAL A 79 4.60 9.16 17.36
C VAL A 79 5.11 8.82 18.76
N GLU A 80 5.59 7.59 19.00
CA GLU A 80 6.18 7.18 20.29
C GLU A 80 7.42 8.02 20.66
N GLU A 81 8.27 8.37 19.70
CA GLU A 81 9.43 9.27 19.91
C GLU A 81 9.02 10.74 20.16
N GLY A 82 7.73 11.05 19.96
CA GLY A 82 7.09 12.31 20.33
C GLY A 82 6.80 13.23 19.15
N VAL A 83 6.87 12.77 17.90
CA VAL A 83 6.41 13.55 16.75
C VAL A 83 4.89 13.69 16.84
N PRO A 84 4.33 14.90 16.85
CA PRO A 84 2.89 15.08 16.93
C PRO A 84 2.16 14.41 15.77
N LYS A 85 1.13 13.62 16.09
CA LYS A 85 0.25 12.95 15.12
C LYS A 85 -0.32 13.91 14.07
N GLU A 86 -0.56 15.15 14.47
CA GLU A 86 -1.06 16.23 13.61
C GLU A 86 -0.08 16.55 12.49
N HIS A 87 1.21 16.66 12.81
CA HIS A 87 2.25 16.95 11.83
C HIS A 87 2.45 15.80 10.86
N LEU A 88 2.40 14.55 11.34
CA LEU A 88 2.43 13.37 10.47
C LEU A 88 1.21 13.31 9.54
N ALA A 89 0.01 13.62 10.05
CA ALA A 89 -1.19 13.70 9.23
C ALA A 89 -1.12 14.84 8.18
N LEU A 90 -0.53 15.98 8.55
CA LEU A 90 -0.30 17.10 7.62
C LEU A 90 0.67 16.73 6.49
N LEU A 91 1.57 15.75 6.69
CA LEU A 91 2.42 15.24 5.60
C LEU A 91 1.61 14.58 4.49
N ALA A 92 0.40 14.08 4.75
CA ALA A 92 -0.43 13.48 3.71
C ALA A 92 -0.91 14.52 2.67
N VAL A 93 -1.08 15.78 3.08
CA VAL A 93 -1.59 16.86 2.21
C VAL A 93 -0.72 17.07 0.97
N PRO A 94 0.61 17.30 1.06
CA PRO A 94 1.48 17.41 -0.11
C PRO A 94 1.64 16.09 -0.87
N MET A 95 1.36 14.94 -0.23
CA MET A 95 1.43 13.65 -0.91
C MET A 95 0.25 13.44 -1.85
N VAL A 96 -0.96 13.91 -1.54
CA VAL A 96 -2.15 13.68 -2.38
C VAL A 96 -1.95 14.09 -3.85
N PRO A 97 -1.46 15.30 -4.20
CA PRO A 97 -1.15 15.65 -5.58
C PRO A 97 -0.16 14.69 -6.25
N LEU A 98 0.88 14.30 -5.50
CA LEU A 98 1.90 13.37 -5.95
C LEU A 98 1.32 11.97 -6.21
N GLN A 99 0.35 11.51 -5.39
CA GLN A 99 -0.38 10.26 -5.60
C GLN A 99 -1.24 10.26 -6.87
N ILE A 100 -1.73 11.41 -7.31
CA ILE A 100 -2.52 11.53 -8.55
C ILE A 100 -1.59 11.59 -9.77
N ILE A 101 -0.51 12.37 -9.68
CA ILE A 101 0.41 12.59 -10.81
C ILE A 101 1.29 11.35 -11.07
N LEU A 102 1.77 10.69 -10.02
CA LEU A 102 2.71 9.58 -10.16
C LEU A 102 2.19 8.42 -11.01
N PRO A 103 0.98 7.87 -10.78
CA PRO A 103 0.45 6.81 -11.62
C PRO A 103 0.37 7.20 -13.09
N LEU A 104 0.02 8.46 -13.40
CA LEU A 104 -0.05 8.95 -14.79
C LEU A 104 1.33 8.93 -15.44
N VAL A 105 2.36 9.41 -14.74
CA VAL A 105 3.73 9.43 -15.25
C VAL A 105 4.30 8.01 -15.38
N ILE A 106 4.13 7.20 -14.34
CA ILE A 106 4.65 5.83 -14.25
C ILE A 106 3.95 4.91 -15.25
N SER A 107 2.66 5.13 -15.53
CA SER A 107 1.86 4.29 -16.43
C SER A 107 2.51 4.10 -17.80
N LYS A 108 3.17 5.13 -18.33
CA LYS A 108 3.89 5.08 -19.61
C LYS A 108 5.06 4.10 -19.58
N TYR A 109 5.72 3.96 -18.44
CA TYR A 109 6.86 3.06 -18.24
C TYR A 109 6.42 1.64 -17.88
N THR A 110 5.25 1.48 -17.26
CA THR A 110 4.69 0.16 -16.90
C THR A 110 3.82 -0.47 -17.99
N ALA A 111 3.37 0.30 -18.99
CA ALA A 111 2.55 -0.20 -20.11
C ALA A 111 3.33 -1.09 -21.11
N GLY A 112 4.64 -1.28 -20.91
CA GLY A 112 5.50 -2.07 -21.78
C GLY A 112 5.24 -3.59 -21.77
N PRO A 113 6.07 -4.36 -22.50
CA PRO A 113 5.91 -5.81 -22.58
C PRO A 113 6.08 -6.53 -21.23
N GLN A 114 6.90 -5.98 -20.33
CA GLN A 114 7.35 -6.63 -19.09
C GLN A 114 7.07 -5.75 -17.83
N PRO A 115 5.80 -5.58 -17.41
CA PRO A 115 5.46 -4.74 -16.26
C PRO A 115 6.10 -5.21 -14.95
N LEU A 116 6.29 -6.52 -14.78
CA LEU A 116 6.90 -7.11 -13.58
C LEU A 116 8.39 -6.74 -13.42
N ASN A 117 9.09 -6.36 -14.49
CA ASN A 117 10.48 -5.88 -14.41
C ASN A 117 10.57 -4.56 -13.62
N THR A 118 9.58 -3.67 -13.77
CA THR A 118 9.48 -2.45 -12.97
C THR A 118 9.26 -2.77 -11.49
N PHE A 119 8.45 -3.78 -11.19
CA PHE A 119 8.23 -4.25 -9.82
C PHE A 119 9.54 -4.74 -9.17
N TYR A 120 10.30 -5.61 -9.84
CA TYR A 120 11.58 -6.11 -9.31
C TYR A 120 12.63 -5.01 -9.17
N LYS A 121 12.70 -4.06 -10.11
CA LYS A 121 13.63 -2.93 -10.03
C LYS A 121 13.30 -1.97 -8.90
N ALA A 122 12.02 -1.77 -8.58
CA ALA A 122 11.59 -0.91 -7.47
C ALA A 122 11.79 -1.56 -6.09
N MET A 123 11.82 -2.88 -6.01
CA MET A 123 11.96 -3.64 -4.76
C MET A 123 13.22 -3.31 -3.94
N PRO A 124 14.46 -3.27 -4.49
CA PRO A 124 15.64 -2.91 -3.71
C PRO A 124 15.57 -1.48 -3.17
N TYR A 125 15.06 -0.52 -3.95
CA TYR A 125 14.87 0.84 -3.47
C TYR A 125 13.89 0.89 -2.30
N ARG A 126 12.81 0.10 -2.35
CA ARG A 126 11.84 0.02 -1.24
C ARG A 126 12.47 -0.55 0.04
N LEU A 127 13.33 -1.55 -0.08
CA LEU A 127 14.07 -2.09 1.08
C LEU A 127 15.04 -1.05 1.67
N LEU A 128 15.77 -0.33 0.82
CA LEU A 128 16.68 0.73 1.26
C LEU A 128 15.93 1.87 1.97
N LEU A 129 14.80 2.31 1.43
CA LEU A 129 13.95 3.32 2.08
C LEU A 129 13.39 2.81 3.41
N GLY A 130 13.14 1.50 3.55
CA GLY A 130 12.79 0.90 4.84
C GLY A 130 13.89 1.05 5.90
N LEU A 131 15.15 0.87 5.50
CA LEU A 131 16.30 1.12 6.38
C LEU A 131 16.47 2.62 6.70
N GLU A 132 16.21 3.49 5.72
CA GLU A 132 16.19 4.94 5.92
C GLU A 132 15.12 5.34 6.95
N PHE A 133 13.91 4.78 6.88
CA PHE A 133 12.87 5.04 7.89
C PHE A 133 13.27 4.54 9.28
N ALA A 134 13.89 3.36 9.38
CA ALA A 134 14.43 2.87 10.64
C ALA A 134 15.50 3.83 11.21
N PHE A 135 16.36 4.38 10.35
CA PHE A 135 17.33 5.40 10.71
C PHE A 135 16.67 6.71 11.17
N LEU A 136 15.62 7.18 10.48
CA LEU A 136 14.88 8.38 10.87
C LEU A 136 14.23 8.24 12.24
N VAL A 137 13.64 7.08 12.53
CA VAL A 137 13.06 6.76 13.84
C VAL A 137 14.14 6.80 14.92
N TRP A 138 15.29 6.15 14.70
CA TRP A 138 16.41 6.18 15.65
C TRP A 138 17.02 7.59 15.84
N TRP A 139 17.00 8.41 14.78
CA TRP A 139 17.52 9.78 14.81
C TRP A 139 16.56 10.76 15.48
N ALA A 140 15.25 10.50 15.45
CA ALA A 140 14.21 11.34 16.03
C ALA A 140 14.49 11.77 17.49
N PRO A 141 14.74 10.87 18.47
CA PRO A 141 14.98 11.28 19.84
C PRO A 141 16.26 12.12 20.00
N LYS A 142 17.27 11.92 19.16
CA LYS A 142 18.56 12.65 19.22
C LYS A 142 18.46 14.09 18.75
N VAL A 143 17.49 14.36 17.89
CA VAL A 143 17.25 15.68 17.26
C VAL A 143 16.27 16.53 18.06
N LYS A 144 15.49 15.89 18.93
CA LYS A 144 14.49 16.53 19.77
C LYS A 144 15.14 17.51 20.74
N HIS A 145 14.84 18.80 20.59
CA HIS A 145 15.25 19.85 21.52
C HIS A 145 14.01 20.52 22.11
N GLU A 146 13.93 20.60 23.44
CA GLU A 146 12.80 21.21 24.19
C GLU A 146 11.41 20.68 23.79
N GLY A 147 11.32 19.39 23.44
CA GLY A 147 10.05 18.77 23.03
C GLY A 147 9.56 19.16 21.63
N ARG A 148 10.36 19.90 20.85
CA ARG A 148 10.07 20.26 19.46
C ARG A 148 11.09 19.64 18.51
N PHE A 149 10.63 19.34 17.30
CA PHE A 149 11.50 18.91 16.22
C PHE A 149 11.86 20.12 15.34
N PRO A 150 13.12 20.25 14.92
CA PRO A 150 13.54 21.31 14.03
C PRO A 150 13.00 21.08 12.61
N VAL A 151 12.87 22.16 11.84
CA VAL A 151 12.28 22.14 10.49
C VAL A 151 13.01 21.18 9.53
N TYR A 152 14.34 21.05 9.65
CA TYR A 152 15.12 20.16 8.80
C TYR A 152 14.73 18.68 8.98
N PHE A 153 14.31 18.28 10.19
CA PHE A 153 13.86 16.91 10.44
C PHE A 153 12.56 16.63 9.70
N TYR A 154 11.59 17.54 9.79
CA TYR A 154 10.34 17.43 9.03
C TYR A 154 10.57 17.45 7.52
N ALA A 155 11.49 18.29 7.03
CA ALA A 155 11.85 18.29 5.61
C ALA A 155 12.44 16.96 5.16
N ALA A 156 13.32 16.34 5.97
CA ALA A 156 13.88 15.02 5.70
C ALA A 156 12.80 13.93 5.69
N VAL A 157 11.88 13.95 6.67
CA VAL A 157 10.76 13.01 6.73
C VAL A 157 9.85 13.16 5.51
N VAL A 158 9.47 14.40 5.12
CA VAL A 158 8.65 14.66 3.92
C VAL A 158 9.32 14.14 2.66
N LEU A 159 10.61 14.41 2.49
CA LEU A 159 11.37 13.94 1.32
C LEU A 159 11.43 12.42 1.27
N SER A 160 11.68 11.77 2.41
CA SER A 160 11.73 10.31 2.52
C SER A 160 10.37 9.69 2.20
N TYR A 161 9.27 10.27 2.71
CA TYR A 161 7.92 9.85 2.33
C TYR A 161 7.63 10.07 0.85
N ALA A 162 8.06 11.18 0.25
CA ALA A 162 7.89 11.42 -1.18
C ALA A 162 8.60 10.35 -2.03
N LEU A 163 9.86 10.04 -1.71
CA LEU A 163 10.63 8.98 -2.38
C LEU A 163 9.98 7.60 -2.17
N HIS A 164 9.51 7.33 -0.95
CA HIS A 164 8.77 6.12 -0.64
C HIS A 164 7.52 5.98 -1.50
N GLN A 165 6.72 7.04 -1.65
CA GLN A 165 5.53 7.03 -2.50
C GLN A 165 5.88 6.69 -3.96
N VAL A 166 6.98 7.22 -4.52
CA VAL A 166 7.41 6.89 -5.89
C VAL A 166 7.62 5.37 -6.05
N THR A 167 8.35 4.74 -5.13
CA THR A 167 8.60 3.29 -5.19
C THR A 167 7.32 2.47 -4.97
N LEU A 168 6.45 2.92 -4.06
CA LEU A 168 5.19 2.27 -3.74
C LEU A 168 4.24 2.26 -4.93
N TYR A 169 4.01 3.42 -5.54
CA TYR A 169 3.16 3.53 -6.72
C TYR A 169 3.76 2.84 -7.93
N SER A 170 5.09 2.83 -8.08
CA SER A 170 5.74 2.07 -9.15
C SER A 170 5.46 0.58 -9.08
N MET A 171 5.53 -0.01 -7.88
CA MET A 171 5.19 -1.42 -7.66
C MET A 171 3.69 -1.66 -7.82
N TYR A 172 2.84 -0.77 -7.30
CA TYR A 172 1.39 -0.90 -7.40
C TYR A 172 0.91 -0.89 -8.85
N VAL A 173 1.31 0.11 -9.63
CA VAL A 173 0.92 0.22 -11.04
C VAL A 173 1.49 -0.94 -11.87
N ALA A 174 2.70 -1.42 -11.57
CA ALA A 174 3.28 -2.59 -12.23
C ALA A 174 2.45 -3.87 -12.00
N ILE A 175 2.01 -4.12 -10.77
CA ILE A 175 1.11 -5.26 -10.45
C ILE A 175 -0.21 -5.10 -11.19
N MET A 176 -0.83 -3.92 -11.15
CA MET A 176 -2.11 -3.66 -11.83
C MET A 176 -2.00 -3.86 -13.35
N ALA A 177 -0.91 -3.39 -13.96
CA ALA A 177 -0.63 -3.60 -15.38
C ALA A 177 -0.42 -5.08 -15.72
N PHE A 178 0.28 -5.84 -14.86
CA PHE A 178 0.44 -7.27 -15.04
C PHE A 178 -0.89 -8.03 -14.89
N ASN A 179 -1.67 -7.72 -13.86
CA ASN A 179 -3.01 -8.29 -13.64
C ASN A 179 -3.92 -8.04 -14.84
N ALA A 180 -3.91 -6.82 -15.39
CA ALA A 180 -4.71 -6.49 -16.57
C ALA A 180 -4.29 -7.27 -17.82
N LYS A 181 -2.99 -7.56 -17.96
CA LYS A 181 -2.42 -8.22 -19.14
C LYS A 181 -2.56 -9.74 -19.12
N VAL A 182 -2.49 -10.35 -17.93
CA VAL A 182 -2.61 -11.82 -17.77
C VAL A 182 -4.07 -12.28 -17.69
N SER A 183 -4.98 -11.35 -17.37
CA SER A 183 -6.41 -11.65 -17.31
C SER A 183 -6.96 -11.87 -18.72
N ASP A 184 -7.55 -13.04 -18.93
CA ASP A 184 -8.22 -13.38 -20.18
C ASP A 184 -9.37 -12.38 -20.45
N PRO A 185 -9.45 -11.74 -21.63
CA PRO A 185 -10.50 -10.77 -21.96
C PRO A 185 -11.93 -11.29 -21.79
N LEU A 186 -12.16 -12.59 -21.95
CA LEU A 186 -13.49 -13.20 -21.83
C LEU A 186 -13.95 -13.31 -20.38
N ILE A 187 -13.01 -13.44 -19.42
CA ILE A 187 -13.30 -13.67 -17.98
C ILE A 187 -12.49 -12.69 -17.11
N GLY A 188 -12.19 -11.52 -17.67
CA GLY A 188 -11.22 -10.59 -17.11
C GLY A 188 -11.69 -10.00 -15.79
N GLY A 189 -13.00 -9.81 -15.61
CA GLY A 189 -13.58 -9.31 -14.36
C GLY A 189 -13.32 -10.26 -13.20
N THR A 190 -13.60 -11.56 -13.36
CA THR A 190 -13.36 -12.58 -12.33
C THR A 190 -11.86 -12.72 -12.05
N TYR A 191 -11.04 -12.76 -13.09
CA TYR A 191 -9.58 -12.93 -12.97
C TYR A 191 -8.93 -11.73 -12.25
N MET A 192 -9.20 -10.50 -12.69
CA MET A 192 -8.64 -9.29 -12.07
C MET A 192 -9.09 -9.15 -10.61
N THR A 193 -10.36 -9.44 -10.31
CA THR A 193 -10.88 -9.35 -8.94
C THR A 193 -10.19 -10.34 -8.01
N LEU A 194 -9.99 -11.58 -8.45
CA LEU A 194 -9.24 -12.57 -7.69
C LEU A 194 -7.80 -12.08 -7.41
N LEU A 195 -7.07 -11.65 -8.44
CA LEU A 195 -5.69 -11.20 -8.29
C LEU A 195 -5.56 -9.96 -7.40
N ASN A 196 -6.50 -9.02 -7.48
CA ASN A 196 -6.55 -7.85 -6.61
C ASN A 196 -6.85 -8.24 -5.16
N THR A 197 -7.73 -9.22 -4.95
CA THR A 197 -8.02 -9.77 -3.62
C THR A 197 -6.76 -10.36 -2.99
N VAL A 198 -6.04 -11.20 -3.74
CA VAL A 198 -4.77 -11.78 -3.27
C VAL A 198 -3.71 -10.69 -3.04
N SER A 199 -3.65 -9.66 -3.91
CA SER A 199 -2.71 -8.54 -3.79
C SER A 199 -2.95 -7.67 -2.54
N ASN A 200 -4.22 -7.46 -2.19
CA ASN A 200 -4.65 -6.74 -1.00
C ASN A 200 -4.36 -7.58 0.25
N LEU A 201 -4.69 -8.88 0.22
CA LEU A 201 -4.37 -9.80 1.31
C LEU A 201 -2.87 -9.82 1.57
N GLY A 202 -2.06 -9.96 0.51
CA GLY A 202 -0.60 -9.94 0.57
C GLY A 202 0.03 -8.68 1.15
N GLY A 203 -0.68 -7.54 1.15
CA GLY A 203 -0.25 -6.32 1.83
C GLY A 203 -0.72 -6.22 3.28
N ASN A 204 -1.94 -6.69 3.56
CA ASN A 204 -2.53 -6.56 4.88
C ASN A 204 -1.97 -7.57 5.89
N TRP A 205 -1.86 -8.86 5.53
CA TRP A 205 -1.42 -9.88 6.49
C TRP A 205 -0.01 -9.62 7.07
N PRO A 206 1.01 -9.18 6.30
CA PRO A 206 2.33 -8.90 6.86
C PRO A 206 2.33 -7.64 7.72
N SER A 207 1.46 -6.67 7.42
CA SER A 207 1.32 -5.43 8.18
C SER A 207 0.68 -5.71 9.54
N THR A 208 -0.36 -6.54 9.57
CA THR A 208 -1.00 -7.02 10.81
C THR A 208 0.00 -7.76 11.68
N VAL A 209 0.78 -8.69 11.11
CA VAL A 209 1.80 -9.43 11.86
C VAL A 209 2.91 -8.49 12.36
N ALA A 210 3.38 -7.55 11.53
CA ALA A 210 4.39 -6.59 11.93
C ALA A 210 3.92 -5.74 13.11
N LEU A 211 2.68 -5.23 13.08
CA LEU A 211 2.09 -4.46 14.18
C LEU A 211 1.92 -5.30 15.45
N TRP A 212 1.46 -6.55 15.33
CA TRP A 212 1.30 -7.45 16.48
C TRP A 212 2.65 -7.75 17.17
N LEU A 213 3.74 -7.75 16.41
CA LEU A 213 5.09 -7.97 16.93
C LEU A 213 5.77 -6.70 17.48
N VAL A 214 5.15 -5.51 17.38
CA VAL A 214 5.75 -4.26 17.87
C VAL A 214 5.96 -4.32 19.38
N ASP A 215 4.93 -4.63 20.15
CA ASP A 215 5.01 -4.66 21.61
C ASP A 215 6.07 -5.64 22.15
N PRO A 216 6.11 -6.93 21.73
CA PRO A 216 7.10 -7.88 22.25
C PRO A 216 8.52 -7.58 21.77
N LEU A 217 8.72 -6.93 20.62
CA LEU A 217 10.06 -6.62 20.09
C LEU A 217 10.58 -5.24 20.49
N THR A 218 9.72 -4.37 21.02
CA THR A 218 10.12 -3.02 21.44
C THR A 218 10.75 -3.08 22.83
N VAL A 219 12.03 -2.72 22.93
CA VAL A 219 12.69 -2.48 24.21
C VAL A 219 12.30 -1.10 24.73
N LYS A 220 11.71 -1.04 25.92
CA LYS A 220 11.36 0.21 26.60
C LYS A 220 12.40 0.46 27.69
N GLU A 221 13.14 1.57 27.60
CA GLU A 221 14.05 2.02 28.65
C GLU A 221 13.32 3.01 29.57
N CYS A 222 13.20 2.68 30.86
CA CYS A 222 12.66 3.58 31.86
C CYS A 222 13.80 4.46 32.42
N ALA A 223 13.90 5.71 31.97
CA ALA A 223 14.81 6.68 32.57
C ALA A 223 14.21 7.23 33.88
N GLY A 224 14.71 6.77 35.04
CA GLY A 224 14.38 7.35 36.35
C GLY A 224 13.96 6.39 37.47
N ALA A 225 13.81 5.09 37.21
CA ALA A 225 13.49 4.10 38.24
C ALA A 225 14.68 3.16 38.51
N GLN A 226 15.46 3.46 39.55
CA GLN A 226 16.44 2.49 40.07
C GLN A 226 15.67 1.29 40.63
N GLY A 227 15.76 0.13 39.96
CA GLY A 227 15.33 -1.16 40.51
C GLY A 227 13.95 -1.69 40.10
N HIS A 228 13.20 -1.05 39.19
CA HIS A 228 11.93 -1.58 38.68
C HIS A 228 12.02 -1.88 37.18
N THR A 229 11.75 -3.13 36.80
CA THR A 229 11.57 -3.53 35.39
C THR A 229 10.27 -2.91 34.85
N CYS A 230 10.31 -2.30 33.66
CA CYS A 230 9.16 -1.63 33.01
C CYS A 230 7.94 -2.54 32.72
N ALA A 231 7.97 -3.81 33.11
CA ALA A 231 6.89 -4.78 32.93
C ALA A 231 5.68 -4.54 33.85
N THR A 232 5.83 -3.86 34.98
CA THR A 232 4.74 -3.67 35.96
C THR A 232 3.80 -2.50 35.65
N ALA A 233 4.17 -1.55 34.79
CA ALA A 233 3.30 -0.42 34.46
C ALA A 233 2.12 -0.81 33.53
N ALA A 234 2.26 -1.88 32.74
CA ALA A 234 1.18 -2.37 31.87
C ALA A 234 0.04 -3.09 32.64
N ALA A 235 0.23 -3.40 33.93
CA ALA A 235 -0.79 -4.00 34.77
C ALA A 235 -1.66 -2.97 35.54
N ALA A 236 -1.39 -1.67 35.38
CA ALA A 236 -2.07 -0.60 36.13
C ALA A 236 -3.12 0.18 35.31
N GLU A 237 -3.34 -0.16 34.05
CA GLU A 237 -4.46 0.36 33.25
C GLU A 237 -5.52 -0.73 33.07
N VAL A 238 -6.34 -0.93 34.12
CA VAL A 238 -7.68 -1.53 34.05
C VAL A 238 -8.66 -0.53 34.63
#